data_AF-T1H9N6-F1
#
_entry.id   AF-T1H9N6-F1
#
_cell.length_a   1.000
_cell.length_b   1.000
_cell.length_c   1.000
_cell.angle_alpha   90.00
_cell.angle_beta   90.00
_cell.angle_gamma   90.00
#
_symmetry.space_group_name_H-M   'P 1'
#
loop_
_entity.id
_entity.type
_entity.pdbx_description
1 polymer ?
#
loop_
_entity_poly.entity_id
_entity_poly.type
_entity_poly.pdbx_seq_one_letter_code
_entity_poly.pdbx_strand_id
1 'polypeptide(L)'
;MSLGYIADEQVLITPDELKAKFPLNVQEEQAIATARRTISDIIHGRDNRLLVVCGPCSIHDTDAALEYARRLHTLSAELNDRLYIVMRVYSEKPRTTVGWKGLINDPYMDGSFDVEAGLHIARELLLNLVNMGLPLATEALDPNSPQYLGDLFSWSAIGARTTESQTHREMASGLSMPVGFKNGTDGSLGTAINAMKAAAMPHRFVGINQTG
;
A
#
# COMPACT_ATOMS: atom_id res chain seq x y z
N MET A 1 -26.78 22.11 20.10
CA MET A 1 -26.71 22.15 18.62
C MET A 1 -25.40 21.49 18.21
N SER A 2 -25.46 20.27 17.65
CA SER A 2 -24.28 19.68 17.02
C SER A 2 -24.09 20.36 15.66
N LEU A 3 -22.98 21.08 15.50
CA LEU A 3 -22.56 21.71 14.24
C LEU A 3 -21.83 20.70 13.31
N GLY A 4 -21.96 19.40 13.55
CA GLY A 4 -21.21 18.35 12.84
C GLY A 4 -21.93 17.83 11.60
N TYR A 5 -21.15 17.56 10.54
CA TYR A 5 -21.59 16.87 9.32
C TYR A 5 -21.39 15.34 9.40
N ILE A 6 -21.34 14.77 10.61
CA ILE A 6 -21.19 13.32 10.81
C ILE A 6 -22.55 12.67 10.63
N ALA A 7 -22.66 11.80 9.62
CA ALA A 7 -23.90 11.09 9.30
C ALA A 7 -24.08 9.83 10.16
N ASP A 8 -22.98 9.10 10.44
CA ASP A 8 -22.97 7.87 11.23
C ASP A 8 -21.55 7.57 11.74
N GLU A 9 -21.43 6.70 12.74
CA GLU A 9 -20.16 6.20 13.27
C GLU A 9 -20.20 4.69 13.53
N GLN A 10 -19.13 3.99 13.16
CA GLN A 10 -19.01 2.55 13.34
C GLN A 10 -17.62 2.21 13.88
N VAL A 11 -17.57 1.29 14.85
CA VAL A 11 -16.32 0.69 15.33
C VAL A 11 -15.88 -0.34 14.30
N LEU A 12 -14.64 -0.23 13.82
CA LEU A 12 -14.03 -1.19 12.92
C LEU A 12 -13.31 -2.27 13.73
N ILE A 13 -13.21 -3.47 13.16
CA ILE A 13 -12.24 -4.51 13.59
C ILE A 13 -10.86 -3.90 13.86
N THR A 14 -10.16 -4.35 14.90
CA THR A 14 -8.80 -3.88 15.20
C THR A 14 -7.77 -4.49 14.24
N PRO A 15 -6.59 -3.86 14.05
CA PRO A 15 -5.52 -4.46 13.25
C PRO A 15 -5.10 -5.86 13.70
N ASP A 16 -4.98 -6.09 15.02
CA ASP A 16 -4.64 -7.40 15.58
C ASP A 16 -5.70 -8.46 15.26
N GLU A 17 -6.98 -8.14 15.41
CA GLU A 17 -8.08 -9.06 15.08
C GLU A 17 -8.10 -9.40 13.59
N LEU A 18 -7.90 -8.42 12.72
CA LEU A 18 -7.83 -8.65 11.28
C LEU A 18 -6.64 -9.55 10.91
N LYS A 19 -5.47 -9.30 11.51
CA LYS A 19 -4.27 -10.13 11.31
C LYS A 19 -4.42 -11.53 11.87
N ALA A 20 -5.16 -11.70 12.97
CA ALA A 20 -5.46 -13.01 13.52
C ALA A 20 -6.40 -13.82 12.61
N LYS A 21 -7.38 -13.16 11.96
CA LYS A 21 -8.27 -13.81 10.98
C LYS A 21 -7.54 -14.20 9.69
N PHE A 22 -6.55 -13.40 9.30
CA PHE A 22 -5.80 -13.55 8.05
C PHE A 22 -4.29 -13.48 8.34
N PRO A 23 -3.70 -14.54 8.91
CA PRO A 23 -2.32 -14.52 9.37
C PRO A 23 -1.33 -14.62 8.20
N LEU A 24 -0.20 -13.94 8.35
CA LEU A 24 1.00 -14.22 7.57
C LEU A 24 1.70 -15.44 8.17
N ASN A 25 2.18 -16.34 7.33
CA ASN A 25 3.06 -17.41 7.76
C ASN A 25 4.54 -16.99 7.71
N VAL A 26 5.41 -17.73 8.39
CA VAL A 26 6.85 -17.41 8.50
C VAL A 26 7.55 -17.34 7.14
N GLN A 27 7.13 -18.16 6.17
CA GLN A 27 7.75 -18.15 4.83
C GLN A 27 7.36 -16.88 4.07
N GLU A 28 6.10 -16.45 4.17
CA GLU A 28 5.59 -15.21 3.57
C GLU A 28 6.28 -13.99 4.17
N GLU A 29 6.42 -13.92 5.51
CA GLU A 29 7.16 -12.86 6.20
C GLU A 29 8.61 -12.76 5.70
N GLN A 30 9.29 -13.91 5.57
CA GLN A 30 10.66 -13.96 5.06
C GLN A 30 10.76 -13.54 3.60
N ALA A 31 9.78 -13.92 2.76
CA ALA A 31 9.71 -13.53 1.37
C ALA A 31 9.54 -12.01 1.23
N ILE A 32 8.62 -11.41 1.99
CA ILE A 32 8.39 -9.97 2.03
C ILE A 32 9.65 -9.23 2.54
N ALA A 33 10.27 -9.71 3.62
CA ALA A 33 11.50 -9.12 4.14
C ALA A 33 12.65 -9.19 3.12
N THR A 34 12.76 -10.29 2.38
CA THR A 34 13.73 -10.44 1.29
C THR A 34 13.43 -9.47 0.16
N ALA A 35 12.17 -9.36 -0.25
CA ALA A 35 11.77 -8.42 -1.29
C ALA A 35 12.09 -6.97 -0.92
N ARG A 36 11.81 -6.56 0.32
CA ARG A 36 12.15 -5.22 0.84
C ARG A 36 13.66 -4.96 0.76
N ARG A 37 14.48 -5.94 1.13
CA ARG A 37 15.96 -5.85 1.01
C ARG A 37 16.38 -5.72 -0.46
N THR A 38 15.87 -6.57 -1.34
CA THR A 38 16.18 -6.52 -2.77
C THR A 38 15.81 -5.17 -3.40
N ILE A 39 14.62 -4.64 -3.09
CA ILE A 39 14.19 -3.32 -3.57
C ILE A 39 15.13 -2.23 -3.04
N SER A 40 15.52 -2.30 -1.77
CA SER A 40 16.51 -1.40 -1.19
C SER A 40 17.87 -1.52 -1.90
N ASP A 41 18.34 -2.72 -2.18
CA ASP A 41 19.62 -2.96 -2.86
C ASP A 41 19.61 -2.38 -4.28
N ILE A 42 18.50 -2.52 -5.02
CA ILE A 42 18.32 -1.91 -6.34
C ILE A 42 18.37 -0.38 -6.25
N ILE A 43 17.63 0.23 -5.31
CA ILE A 43 17.60 1.69 -5.13
C ILE A 43 19.00 2.24 -4.78
N HIS A 44 19.79 1.48 -4.04
CA HIS A 44 21.16 1.84 -3.67
C HIS A 44 22.22 1.43 -4.72
N GLY A 45 21.82 0.84 -5.85
CA GLY A 45 22.74 0.40 -6.91
C GLY A 45 23.61 -0.82 -6.53
N ARG A 46 23.21 -1.59 -5.52
CA ARG A 46 23.87 -2.84 -5.10
C ARG A 46 23.35 -4.06 -5.86
N ASP A 47 22.17 -3.94 -6.45
CA ASP A 47 21.60 -4.87 -7.43
C ASP A 47 21.35 -4.08 -8.74
N ASN A 48 21.84 -4.61 -9.86
CA ASN A 48 21.82 -3.91 -11.15
C ASN A 48 20.51 -4.11 -11.94
N ARG A 49 19.56 -4.89 -11.40
CA ARG A 49 18.26 -5.09 -12.02
C ARG A 49 17.41 -3.81 -11.96
N LEU A 50 16.52 -3.65 -12.92
CA LEU A 50 15.56 -2.56 -12.92
C LEU A 50 14.35 -2.92 -12.04
N LEU A 51 14.06 -2.07 -11.04
CA LEU A 51 12.81 -2.16 -10.29
C LEU A 51 11.62 -1.77 -11.18
N VAL A 52 10.64 -2.65 -11.32
CA VAL A 52 9.43 -2.41 -12.13
C VAL A 52 8.18 -2.57 -11.26
N VAL A 53 7.55 -1.45 -10.90
CA VAL A 53 6.24 -1.44 -10.23
C VAL A 53 5.15 -1.38 -11.30
N CYS A 54 4.42 -2.47 -11.52
CA CYS A 54 3.40 -2.54 -12.58
C CYS A 54 2.16 -3.35 -12.16
N GLY A 55 1.01 -3.02 -12.73
CA GLY A 55 -0.27 -3.62 -12.39
C GLY A 55 -1.45 -2.69 -12.65
N PRO A 56 -2.68 -3.14 -12.31
CA PRO A 56 -3.89 -2.35 -12.48
C PRO A 56 -3.81 -0.99 -11.77
N CYS A 57 -4.54 0.00 -12.29
CA CYS A 57 -4.54 1.33 -11.68
C CYS A 57 -5.17 1.28 -10.26
N SER A 58 -6.23 0.48 -10.08
CA SER A 58 -6.88 0.07 -8.83
C SER A 58 -7.31 -1.38 -8.95
N ILE A 59 -7.35 -2.07 -7.81
CA ILE A 59 -8.04 -3.35 -7.69
C ILE A 59 -9.50 -3.09 -7.32
N HIS A 60 -10.42 -3.62 -8.12
CA HIS A 60 -11.87 -3.59 -7.87
C HIS A 60 -12.50 -4.99 -7.99
N ASP A 61 -11.77 -5.93 -8.59
CA ASP A 61 -12.17 -7.32 -8.80
C ASP A 61 -10.98 -8.19 -8.36
N THR A 62 -11.20 -9.04 -7.35
CA THR A 62 -10.18 -9.91 -6.77
C THR A 62 -9.80 -11.06 -7.70
N ASP A 63 -10.75 -11.61 -8.45
CA ASP A 63 -10.50 -12.74 -9.35
C ASP A 63 -9.66 -12.28 -10.54
N ALA A 64 -9.99 -11.12 -11.11
CA ALA A 64 -9.19 -10.50 -12.16
C ALA A 64 -7.78 -10.14 -11.67
N ALA A 65 -7.64 -9.71 -10.41
CA ALA A 65 -6.33 -9.43 -9.81
C ALA A 65 -5.49 -10.70 -9.67
N LEU A 66 -6.08 -11.81 -9.21
CA LEU A 66 -5.41 -13.11 -9.12
C LEU A 66 -5.03 -13.65 -10.49
N GLU A 67 -5.88 -13.50 -11.50
CA GLU A 67 -5.54 -13.89 -12.87
C GLU A 67 -4.35 -13.09 -13.41
N TYR A 68 -4.36 -11.77 -13.23
CA TYR A 68 -3.24 -10.90 -13.61
C TYR A 68 -1.95 -11.33 -12.90
N ALA A 69 -2.04 -11.64 -11.60
CA ALA A 69 -0.91 -12.08 -10.80
C ALA A 69 -0.28 -13.37 -11.34
N ARG A 70 -1.07 -14.36 -11.81
CA ARG A 70 -0.52 -15.61 -12.38
C ARG A 70 0.33 -15.33 -13.62
N ARG A 71 -0.16 -14.43 -14.48
CA ARG A 71 0.56 -13.99 -15.69
C ARG A 71 1.82 -13.22 -15.32
N LEU A 72 1.72 -12.32 -14.34
CA LEU A 72 2.85 -11.51 -13.88
C LEU A 72 3.94 -12.36 -13.21
N HIS A 73 3.55 -13.38 -12.43
CA HIS A 73 4.49 -14.32 -11.81
C HIS A 73 5.33 -15.04 -12.86
N THR A 74 4.68 -15.55 -13.91
CA THR A 74 5.36 -16.23 -15.03
C THR A 74 6.37 -15.29 -15.70
N LEU A 75 5.95 -14.05 -16.01
CA LEU A 75 6.82 -13.04 -16.62
C LEU A 75 7.97 -12.61 -15.69
N SER A 76 7.70 -12.50 -14.39
CA SER A 76 8.71 -12.16 -13.39
C SER A 76 9.78 -13.23 -13.29
N ALA A 77 9.42 -14.51 -13.43
CA ALA A 77 10.39 -15.60 -13.44
C ALA A 77 11.27 -15.56 -14.69
N GLU A 78 10.68 -15.30 -15.86
CA GLU A 78 11.38 -15.21 -17.15
C GLU A 78 12.41 -14.06 -17.18
N LEU A 79 12.09 -12.92 -16.58
CA LEU A 79 12.90 -11.69 -16.67
C LEU A 79 13.74 -11.43 -15.40
N ASN A 80 13.86 -12.41 -14.49
CA ASN A 80 14.39 -12.18 -13.14
C ASN A 80 15.88 -11.77 -13.10
N ASP A 81 16.62 -12.01 -14.18
CA ASP A 81 18.03 -11.67 -14.35
C ASP A 81 18.24 -10.18 -14.60
N ARG A 82 17.21 -9.47 -15.09
CA ARG A 82 17.27 -8.06 -15.49
C ARG A 82 16.25 -7.17 -14.79
N LEU A 83 15.08 -7.71 -14.46
CA LEU A 83 13.98 -6.98 -13.85
C LEU A 83 13.65 -7.54 -12.47
N TYR A 84 13.33 -6.66 -11.53
CA TYR A 84 12.69 -7.02 -10.29
C TYR A 84 11.26 -6.46 -10.29
N ILE A 85 10.30 -7.32 -10.63
CA ILE A 85 8.90 -6.94 -10.83
C ILE A 85 8.17 -6.95 -9.49
N VAL A 86 7.48 -5.85 -9.18
CA VAL A 86 6.62 -5.67 -8.01
C VAL A 86 5.21 -5.39 -8.49
N MET A 87 4.25 -6.20 -8.06
CA MET A 87 2.86 -6.04 -8.45
C MET A 87 2.25 -4.82 -7.79
N ARG A 88 1.70 -3.91 -8.59
CA ARG A 88 0.92 -2.77 -8.10
C ARG A 88 -0.48 -3.24 -7.67
N VAL A 89 -0.78 -3.10 -6.37
CA VAL A 89 -2.05 -3.51 -5.75
C VAL A 89 -2.62 -2.31 -4.98
N TYR A 90 -3.27 -1.39 -5.71
CA TYR A 90 -3.80 -0.17 -5.09
C TYR A 90 -5.28 -0.36 -4.76
N SER A 91 -5.58 -0.44 -3.46
CA SER A 91 -6.94 -0.63 -2.93
C SER A 91 -7.61 0.67 -2.51
N GLU A 92 -6.89 1.79 -2.57
CA GLU A 92 -7.36 3.13 -2.24
C GLU A 92 -7.20 4.06 -3.45
N LYS A 93 -8.08 5.05 -3.57
CA LYS A 93 -8.04 6.04 -4.65
C LYS A 93 -8.26 7.45 -4.13
N PRO A 94 -7.30 8.38 -4.34
CA PRO A 94 -7.52 9.78 -4.03
C PRO A 94 -8.56 10.37 -5.00
N ARG A 95 -9.61 10.99 -4.45
CA ARG A 95 -10.66 11.70 -5.19
C ARG A 95 -10.69 13.16 -4.77
N THR A 96 -10.92 14.05 -5.75
CA THR A 96 -11.01 15.50 -5.54
C THR A 96 -12.44 15.98 -5.29
N THR A 97 -13.44 15.24 -5.75
CA THR A 97 -14.87 15.64 -5.66
C THR A 97 -15.75 14.44 -5.30
N VAL A 98 -16.11 13.61 -6.28
CA VAL A 98 -17.00 12.44 -6.11
C VAL A 98 -16.45 11.27 -6.92
N GLY A 99 -16.74 10.05 -6.47
CA GLY A 99 -16.39 8.81 -7.16
C GLY A 99 -15.92 7.72 -6.21
N TRP A 100 -15.87 6.49 -6.72
CA TRP A 100 -15.48 5.31 -5.96
C TRP A 100 -14.09 5.47 -5.33
N LYS A 101 -14.01 5.28 -4.01
CA LYS A 101 -12.82 5.56 -3.19
C LYS A 101 -11.83 4.39 -3.10
N GLY A 102 -12.18 3.23 -3.62
CA GLY A 102 -11.33 2.05 -3.63
C GLY A 102 -11.98 0.85 -2.93
N LEU A 103 -11.37 -0.32 -3.10
CA LEU A 103 -11.84 -1.61 -2.59
C LEU A 103 -12.03 -1.60 -1.08
N ILE A 104 -11.13 -0.93 -0.34
CA ILE A 104 -11.24 -0.84 1.13
C ILE A 104 -12.47 0.00 1.51
N ASN A 105 -12.75 1.08 0.78
CA ASN A 105 -13.81 2.01 1.18
C ASN A 105 -15.20 1.57 0.74
N ASP A 106 -15.33 0.88 -0.40
CA ASP A 106 -16.61 0.50 -0.99
C ASP A 106 -16.42 -0.78 -1.82
N PRO A 107 -16.27 -1.95 -1.18
CA PRO A 107 -15.86 -3.19 -1.84
C PRO A 107 -16.88 -3.70 -2.86
N TYR A 108 -18.16 -3.43 -2.66
CA TYR A 108 -19.25 -3.87 -3.53
C TYR A 108 -19.58 -2.88 -4.65
N MET A 109 -18.92 -1.71 -4.67
CA MET A 109 -19.14 -0.63 -5.66
C MET A 109 -20.60 -0.18 -5.75
N ASP A 110 -21.34 -0.29 -4.65
CA ASP A 110 -22.75 0.03 -4.54
C ASP A 110 -23.03 1.25 -3.64
N GLY A 111 -21.97 1.87 -3.08
CA GLY A 111 -22.07 3.02 -2.19
C GLY A 111 -22.46 2.66 -0.77
N SER A 112 -22.40 1.38 -0.38
CA SER A 112 -22.61 0.92 1.01
C SER A 112 -21.54 1.42 1.98
N PHE A 113 -20.33 1.69 1.46
CA PHE A 113 -19.16 2.03 2.25
C PHE A 113 -18.81 1.02 3.37
N ASP A 114 -18.99 -0.28 3.10
CA ASP A 114 -18.64 -1.35 4.05
C ASP A 114 -17.11 -1.50 4.19
N VAL A 115 -16.51 -0.64 5.02
CA VAL A 115 -15.05 -0.58 5.21
C VAL A 115 -14.50 -1.84 5.86
N GLU A 116 -15.22 -2.44 6.80
CA GLU A 116 -14.78 -3.67 7.46
C GLU A 116 -14.73 -4.83 6.46
N ALA A 117 -15.76 -5.02 5.63
CA ALA A 117 -15.70 -6.00 4.54
C ALA A 117 -14.56 -5.68 3.56
N GLY A 118 -14.34 -4.40 3.25
CA GLY A 118 -13.24 -3.96 2.39
C GLY A 118 -11.86 -4.33 2.94
N LEU A 119 -11.65 -4.20 4.26
CA LEU A 119 -10.41 -4.62 4.93
C LEU A 119 -10.20 -6.14 4.86
N HIS A 120 -11.27 -6.91 5.09
CA HIS A 120 -11.25 -8.38 4.97
C HIS A 120 -10.86 -8.82 3.56
N ILE A 121 -11.58 -8.31 2.55
CA ILE A 121 -11.36 -8.65 1.13
C ILE A 121 -9.96 -8.24 0.68
N ALA A 122 -9.51 -7.03 1.06
CA ALA A 122 -8.18 -6.54 0.70
C ALA A 122 -7.08 -7.41 1.31
N ARG A 123 -7.18 -7.78 2.60
CA ARG A 123 -6.15 -8.58 3.26
C ARG A 123 -6.07 -10.00 2.71
N GLU A 124 -7.21 -10.64 2.49
CA GLU A 124 -7.27 -11.97 1.87
C GLU A 124 -6.65 -11.98 0.46
N LEU A 125 -6.98 -10.99 -0.38
CA LEU A 125 -6.36 -10.85 -1.69
C LEU A 125 -4.84 -10.70 -1.57
N LEU A 126 -4.36 -9.80 -0.71
CA LEU A 126 -2.93 -9.55 -0.55
C LEU A 126 -2.18 -10.81 -0.10
N LEU A 127 -2.73 -11.60 0.82
CA LEU A 127 -2.15 -12.89 1.22
C LEU A 127 -2.07 -13.86 0.05
N ASN A 128 -3.14 -14.00 -0.72
CA ASN A 128 -3.14 -14.85 -1.91
C ASN A 128 -2.06 -14.43 -2.92
N LEU A 129 -1.87 -13.12 -3.13
CA LEU A 129 -0.85 -12.58 -4.02
C LEU A 129 0.58 -12.80 -3.49
N VAL A 130 0.80 -12.65 -2.18
CA VAL A 130 2.10 -12.96 -1.54
C VAL A 130 2.42 -14.45 -1.65
N ASN A 131 1.44 -15.33 -1.39
CA ASN A 131 1.58 -16.78 -1.51
C ASN A 131 1.92 -17.23 -2.95
N MET A 132 1.52 -16.44 -3.96
CA MET A 132 1.96 -16.62 -5.35
C MET A 132 3.41 -16.18 -5.61
N GLY A 133 4.14 -15.75 -4.58
CA GLY A 133 5.56 -15.36 -4.66
C GLY A 133 5.78 -13.98 -5.27
N LEU A 134 4.76 -13.12 -5.34
CA LEU A 134 4.91 -11.76 -5.87
C LEU A 134 5.15 -10.75 -4.75
N PRO A 135 6.17 -9.88 -4.87
CA PRO A 135 6.27 -8.71 -4.01
C PRO A 135 5.21 -7.67 -4.42
N LEU A 136 4.60 -7.02 -3.42
CA LEU A 136 3.46 -6.13 -3.63
C LEU A 136 3.81 -4.66 -3.36
N ALA A 137 3.19 -3.77 -4.12
CA ALA A 137 3.31 -2.32 -4.03
C ALA A 137 1.95 -1.66 -3.78
N THR A 138 1.92 -0.68 -2.87
CA THR A 138 0.73 0.14 -2.56
C THR A 138 0.97 1.64 -2.78
N GLU A 139 -0.09 2.44 -2.67
CA GLU A 139 -0.03 3.88 -2.45
C GLU A 139 -0.59 4.12 -1.04
N ALA A 140 0.25 4.59 -0.12
CA ALA A 140 -0.16 4.84 1.26
C ALA A 140 -0.94 6.17 1.31
N LEU A 141 -2.27 6.07 1.23
CA LEU A 141 -3.17 7.22 1.21
C LEU A 141 -3.79 7.48 2.58
N ASP A 142 -4.37 6.47 3.22
CA ASP A 142 -4.85 6.61 4.60
C ASP A 142 -3.72 6.29 5.59
N PRO A 143 -3.40 7.18 6.56
CA PRO A 143 -2.38 6.94 7.58
C PRO A 143 -2.61 5.72 8.48
N ASN A 144 -3.85 5.23 8.59
CA ASN A 144 -4.23 4.10 9.42
C ASN A 144 -4.15 2.76 8.67
N SER A 145 -4.37 2.75 7.35
CA SER A 145 -4.33 1.54 6.51
C SER A 145 -3.05 0.69 6.68
N PRO A 146 -1.83 1.26 6.86
CA PRO A 146 -0.63 0.49 7.13
C PRO A 146 -0.68 -0.38 8.40
N GLN A 147 -1.47 -0.02 9.41
CA GLN A 147 -1.60 -0.86 10.62
C GLN A 147 -2.26 -2.20 10.29
N TYR A 148 -3.20 -2.20 9.34
CA TYR A 148 -3.95 -3.37 8.91
C TYR A 148 -3.25 -4.22 7.85
N LEU A 149 -2.58 -3.56 6.89
CA LEU A 149 -2.11 -4.21 5.65
C LEU A 149 -0.61 -4.00 5.36
N GLY A 150 0.08 -3.15 6.13
CA GLY A 150 1.46 -2.75 5.86
C GLY A 150 2.47 -3.88 5.92
N ASP A 151 2.16 -4.95 6.66
CA ASP A 151 2.95 -6.18 6.75
C ASP A 151 3.07 -6.92 5.41
N LEU A 152 2.12 -6.73 4.49
CA LEU A 152 2.03 -7.46 3.21
C LEU A 152 2.74 -6.76 2.03
N PHE A 153 3.21 -5.53 2.20
CA PHE A 153 3.79 -4.74 1.11
C PHE A 153 5.32 -4.71 1.16
N SER A 154 5.93 -4.72 -0.02
CA SER A 154 7.38 -4.64 -0.22
C SER A 154 7.86 -3.26 -0.72
N TRP A 155 6.94 -2.42 -1.20
CA TRP A 155 7.21 -1.04 -1.63
C TRP A 155 5.95 -0.17 -1.47
N SER A 156 6.12 1.12 -1.23
CA SER A 156 5.01 2.06 -1.13
C SER A 156 5.24 3.34 -1.94
N ALA A 157 4.15 3.92 -2.46
CA ALA A 157 4.15 5.26 -3.02
C ALA A 157 3.45 6.26 -2.09
N ILE A 158 3.94 7.50 -2.09
CA ILE A 158 3.19 8.67 -1.64
C ILE A 158 2.76 9.46 -2.88
N GLY A 159 1.46 9.74 -2.95
CA GLY A 159 0.82 10.36 -4.10
C GLY A 159 1.25 11.80 -4.34
N ALA A 160 1.12 12.28 -5.58
CA ALA A 160 1.48 13.65 -5.95
C ALA A 160 0.70 14.72 -5.15
N ARG A 161 -0.53 14.40 -4.73
CA ARG A 161 -1.41 15.26 -3.92
C ARG A 161 -1.11 15.20 -2.41
N THR A 162 -0.34 14.20 -1.96
CA THR A 162 -0.05 13.96 -0.55
C THR A 162 1.43 14.04 -0.21
N THR A 163 2.30 14.13 -1.22
CA THR A 163 3.76 14.36 -1.08
C THR A 163 4.08 15.65 -0.27
N GLU A 164 3.19 16.65 -0.29
CA GLU A 164 3.31 17.87 0.54
C GLU A 164 2.78 17.73 1.96
N SER A 165 1.98 16.71 2.21
CA SER A 165 1.35 16.50 3.52
C SER A 165 2.38 16.07 4.55
N GLN A 166 2.44 16.80 5.67
CA GLN A 166 3.27 16.43 6.81
C GLN A 166 2.90 15.05 7.35
N THR A 167 1.62 14.75 7.52
CA THR A 167 1.13 13.44 7.99
C THR A 167 1.65 12.29 7.14
N HIS A 168 1.73 12.46 5.83
CA HIS A 168 2.24 11.42 4.93
C HIS A 168 3.77 11.27 5.00
N ARG A 169 4.50 12.37 5.22
CA ARG A 169 5.95 12.34 5.44
C ARG A 169 6.30 11.68 6.77
N GLU A 170 5.53 11.97 7.82
CA GLU A 170 5.64 11.34 9.14
C GLU A 170 5.33 9.84 9.05
N MET A 171 4.21 9.46 8.42
CA MET A 171 3.89 8.05 8.15
C MET A 171 5.02 7.35 7.39
N ALA A 172 5.50 7.95 6.29
CA ALA A 172 6.57 7.37 5.48
C ALA A 172 7.87 7.12 6.25
N SER A 173 8.17 7.92 7.29
CA SER A 173 9.34 7.72 8.15
C SER A 173 9.25 6.45 9.01
N GLY A 174 8.04 5.94 9.26
CA GLY A 174 7.79 4.73 10.05
C GLY A 174 7.50 3.48 9.20
N LEU A 175 7.39 3.60 7.88
CA LEU A 175 7.10 2.47 7.01
C LEU A 175 8.30 1.52 6.91
N SER A 176 8.06 0.21 7.06
CA SER A 176 9.11 -0.82 7.06
C SER A 176 9.56 -1.26 5.66
N MET A 177 9.26 -0.48 4.62
CA MET A 177 9.59 -0.75 3.23
C MET A 177 10.08 0.51 2.52
N PRO A 178 10.82 0.40 1.40
CA PRO A 178 11.18 1.55 0.58
C PRO A 178 9.95 2.34 0.11
N VAL A 179 10.04 3.67 0.15
CA VAL A 179 8.95 4.59 -0.19
C VAL A 179 9.36 5.51 -1.34
N GLY A 180 8.52 5.59 -2.38
CA GLY A 180 8.66 6.54 -3.47
C GLY A 180 7.73 7.74 -3.32
N PHE A 181 8.28 8.96 -3.38
CA PHE A 181 7.49 10.20 -3.40
C PHE A 181 7.29 10.67 -4.84
N LYS A 182 6.03 10.78 -5.29
CA LYS A 182 5.74 11.40 -6.60
C LYS A 182 6.05 12.89 -6.55
N ASN A 183 6.46 13.49 -7.67
CA ASN A 183 6.57 14.94 -7.82
C ASN A 183 5.21 15.63 -7.61
N GLY A 184 5.24 16.94 -7.36
CA GLY A 184 4.04 17.75 -7.24
C GLY A 184 3.17 17.69 -8.50
N THR A 185 1.86 17.94 -8.36
CA THR A 185 0.93 17.95 -9.50
C THR A 185 1.25 19.04 -10.54
N ASP A 186 2.03 20.04 -10.14
CA ASP A 186 2.61 21.10 -10.98
C ASP A 186 3.90 20.68 -11.71
N GLY A 187 4.40 19.46 -11.46
CA GLY A 187 5.66 18.96 -12.01
C GLY A 187 6.88 19.20 -11.12
N SER A 188 6.74 19.86 -9.96
CA SER A 188 7.88 20.22 -9.11
C SER A 188 8.55 19.01 -8.46
N LEU A 189 9.86 18.88 -8.72
CA LEU A 189 10.72 17.89 -8.05
C LEU A 189 11.09 18.30 -6.62
N GLY A 190 11.15 19.61 -6.34
CA GLY A 190 11.54 20.14 -5.03
C GLY A 190 10.63 19.60 -3.92
N THR A 191 9.35 19.43 -4.24
CA THR A 191 8.37 18.86 -3.34
C THR A 191 8.69 17.42 -2.92
N ALA A 192 9.02 16.55 -3.87
CA ALA A 192 9.40 15.17 -3.59
C ALA A 192 10.74 15.09 -2.84
N ILE A 193 11.72 15.94 -3.20
CA ILE A 193 13.01 16.03 -2.52
C ILE A 193 12.84 16.41 -1.05
N ASN A 194 12.00 17.41 -0.76
CA ASN A 194 11.71 17.83 0.60
C ASN A 194 11.00 16.73 1.39
N ALA A 195 10.10 15.99 0.75
CA ALA A 195 9.42 14.87 1.38
C ALA A 195 10.39 13.73 1.74
N MET A 196 11.32 13.38 0.84
CA MET A 196 12.38 12.39 1.11
C MET A 196 13.27 12.83 2.27
N LYS A 197 13.69 14.10 2.31
CA LYS A 197 14.48 14.64 3.43
C LYS A 197 13.72 14.60 4.75
N ALA A 198 12.43 14.94 4.74
CA ALA A 198 11.61 14.91 5.94
C ALA A 198 11.41 13.47 6.44
N ALA A 199 11.08 12.52 5.55
CA ALA A 199 10.87 11.12 5.92
C ALA A 199 12.15 10.42 6.40
N ALA A 200 13.33 10.95 6.09
CA ALA A 200 14.61 10.46 6.59
C ALA A 200 14.93 10.90 8.04
N MET A 201 14.09 11.75 8.65
CA MET A 201 14.26 12.24 10.02
C MET A 201 13.31 11.52 11.00
N PRO A 202 13.65 11.43 12.30
CA PRO A 202 12.72 10.94 13.32
C PRO A 202 11.53 11.89 13.53
N HIS A 203 10.34 11.33 13.75
CA HIS A 203 9.10 12.07 14.02
C HIS A 203 8.37 11.58 15.27
N ARG A 204 7.44 12.39 15.77
CA ARG A 204 6.43 12.03 16.77
C ARG A 204 5.08 12.51 16.26
N PHE A 205 4.10 11.61 16.17
CA PHE A 205 2.79 11.90 15.60
C PHE A 205 1.70 11.10 16.31
N VAL A 206 0.44 11.48 16.09
CA VAL A 206 -0.75 10.77 16.58
C VAL A 206 -1.16 9.70 15.56
N GLY A 207 -1.51 8.52 16.04
CA GLY A 207 -2.01 7.41 15.21
C GLY A 207 -2.67 6.33 16.06
N ILE A 208 -3.16 5.27 15.42
CA ILE A 208 -3.70 4.09 16.08
C ILE A 208 -2.61 3.04 16.30
N ASN A 209 -2.79 2.16 17.27
CA ASN A 209 -1.92 1.00 17.47
C ASN A 209 -2.61 -0.27 16.96
N GLN A 210 -2.03 -1.43 17.25
CA GLN A 210 -2.57 -2.72 16.78
C GLN A 210 -3.91 -3.12 17.44
N THR A 211 -4.23 -2.54 18.60
CA THR A 211 -5.48 -2.72 19.35
C THR A 211 -6.56 -1.67 19.06
N GLY A 212 -6.30 -0.74 18.12
CA GLY A 212 -7.16 0.41 17.80
C GLY A 212 -6.67 1.71 18.43
#